data_AF-A0A4P9Y2X1-F1
#
_entry.id   AF-A0A4P9Y2X1-F1
#
_cell.length_a   1.000
_cell.length_b   1.000
_cell.length_c   1.000
_cell.angle_alpha   90.00
_cell.angle_beta   90.00
_cell.angle_gamma   90.00
#
_symmetry.space_group_name_H-M   'P 1'
#
loop_
_entity.id
_entity.type
_entity.pdbx_description
1 polymer ?
#
loop_
_entity_poly.entity_id
_entity_poly.type
_entity_poly.pdbx_seq_one_letter_code
_entity_poly.pdbx_strand_id
1 'polypeptide(L)'
;MLCRMGLGLTSDLLPIRHLTRPFLSAGLVFARGAAYRPPLTIVSRRPPPDIPQGKDEVPRNPRPLPAMTTEEVSAHFVNRSLSFACTDAFTLKVSPWPRCAVVRDKKTYEILIGPRVAYVNSKKSVDNRAVYRNRARRRLDRAAKAILPLYAQPRYDYVFFLREPCITQHMDVLKNNILLALKRVHCLRLPVK
;
A
#
# COMPACT_ATOMS: atom_id res chain seq x y z
N MET A 1 31.69 40.85 22.39
CA MET A 1 32.84 40.37 23.19
C MET A 1 33.21 38.99 22.68
N LEU A 2 34.41 38.86 22.11
CA LEU A 2 34.95 37.67 21.47
C LEU A 2 35.43 36.63 22.50
N CYS A 3 35.26 35.34 22.18
CA CYS A 3 36.17 34.27 22.58
C CYS A 3 36.04 33.16 21.51
N ARG A 4 36.94 33.12 20.50
CA ARG A 4 38.13 32.25 20.36
C ARG A 4 37.80 30.75 20.52
N MET A 5 37.73 30.00 19.42
CA MET A 5 38.82 29.24 18.76
C MET A 5 39.02 27.84 19.36
N GLY A 6 38.95 26.83 18.50
CA GLY A 6 39.28 25.43 18.84
C GLY A 6 38.96 24.46 17.71
N LEU A 7 39.63 24.64 16.57
CA LEU A 7 39.71 23.63 15.50
C LEU A 7 40.57 22.46 15.99
N GLY A 8 40.08 21.24 15.82
CA GLY A 8 40.82 20.00 16.06
C GLY A 8 40.61 19.03 14.90
N LEU A 9 41.39 19.21 13.84
CA LEU A 9 41.61 18.24 12.77
C LEU A 9 42.68 17.23 13.22
N THR A 10 42.35 15.94 13.20
CA THR A 10 43.27 14.79 13.02
C THR A 10 42.35 13.66 12.49
N SER A 11 42.32 13.25 11.22
CA SER A 11 43.33 12.63 10.33
C SER A 11 44.17 11.56 11.02
N ASP A 12 43.62 10.36 11.13
CA ASP A 12 44.43 9.14 11.23
C ASP A 12 43.89 8.05 10.29
N LEU A 13 44.73 7.82 9.28
CA LEU A 13 44.70 6.79 8.26
C LEU A 13 45.19 5.48 8.88
N LEU A 14 44.46 4.38 8.72
CA LEU A 14 45.00 3.03 8.86
C LEU A 14 44.35 2.06 7.87
N PRO A 15 45.06 1.00 7.45
CA PRO A 15 45.26 0.72 6.04
C PRO A 15 44.60 -0.56 5.53
N ILE A 16 44.43 -0.57 4.21
CA ILE A 16 44.12 -1.72 3.36
C ILE A 16 45.12 -2.85 3.66
N ARG A 17 44.62 -4.01 4.10
CA ARG A 17 45.39 -5.26 4.10
C ARG A 17 44.72 -6.28 3.19
N HIS A 18 45.38 -6.46 2.06
CA HIS A 18 45.23 -7.58 1.15
C HIS A 18 45.48 -8.90 1.91
N LEU A 19 44.52 -9.82 1.85
CA LEU A 19 44.73 -11.22 2.18
C LEU A 19 44.60 -12.02 0.89
N THR A 20 45.73 -12.11 0.20
CA THR A 20 46.05 -13.19 -0.73
C THR A 20 46.14 -14.50 0.05
N ARG A 21 45.38 -15.51 -0.37
CA ARG A 21 45.74 -16.91 -0.14
C ARG A 21 45.64 -17.70 -1.45
N PRO A 22 46.52 -18.71 -1.61
CA PRO A 22 46.94 -19.19 -2.91
C PRO A 22 46.12 -20.38 -3.41
N PHE A 23 46.18 -20.51 -4.74
CA PHE A 23 46.01 -21.73 -5.53
C PHE A 23 46.53 -22.99 -4.82
N LEU A 24 45.72 -24.04 -4.82
CA LEU A 24 46.19 -25.40 -5.07
C LEU A 24 45.11 -26.18 -5.82
N SER A 25 45.52 -26.57 -7.02
CA SER A 25 44.86 -27.40 -8.01
C SER A 25 44.95 -28.88 -7.67
N ALA A 26 43.84 -29.61 -7.85
CA ALA A 26 43.74 -31.00 -8.30
C ALA A 26 42.24 -31.37 -8.17
N GLY A 27 41.51 -31.87 -9.15
CA GLY A 27 41.83 -32.60 -10.36
C GLY A 27 40.81 -33.75 -10.43
N LEU A 28 40.11 -33.86 -11.57
CA LEU A 28 39.25 -35.00 -11.99
C LEU A 28 38.01 -35.27 -11.09
N VAL A 29 36.79 -35.48 -11.59
CA VAL A 29 36.38 -36.45 -12.62
C VAL A 29 35.14 -35.92 -13.36
N PHE A 30 35.18 -36.01 -14.68
CA PHE A 30 34.07 -35.76 -15.59
C PHE A 30 33.10 -36.96 -15.52
N ALA A 31 31.98 -36.84 -14.82
CA ALA A 31 30.88 -37.80 -14.87
C ALA A 31 29.72 -37.19 -15.66
N ARG A 32 29.53 -37.74 -16.87
CA ARG A 32 28.36 -37.52 -17.72
C ARG A 32 27.09 -37.95 -16.99
N GLY A 33 26.02 -37.16 -17.18
CA GLY A 33 24.66 -37.70 -17.24
C GLY A 33 23.90 -37.75 -15.92
N ALA A 34 23.25 -36.64 -15.58
CA ALA A 34 21.83 -36.60 -15.20
C ALA A 34 21.52 -35.14 -14.84
N ALA A 35 20.96 -34.39 -15.78
CA ALA A 35 20.36 -33.11 -15.48
C ALA A 35 19.26 -33.35 -14.43
N TYR A 36 19.53 -32.99 -13.18
CA TYR A 36 18.51 -32.93 -12.14
C TYR A 36 17.54 -31.83 -12.54
N ARG A 37 16.55 -32.16 -13.38
CA ARG A 37 15.36 -31.34 -13.58
C ARG A 37 14.57 -31.45 -12.28
N PRO A 38 14.43 -30.38 -11.48
CA PRO A 38 13.47 -30.43 -10.39
C PRO A 38 12.10 -30.78 -11.00
N PRO A 39 11.30 -31.65 -10.34
CA PRO A 39 9.96 -31.91 -10.80
C PRO A 39 9.26 -30.56 -10.91
N LEU A 40 8.68 -30.30 -12.09
CA LEU A 40 7.76 -29.20 -12.29
C LEU A 40 6.55 -29.51 -11.40
N THR A 41 6.67 -29.20 -10.10
CA THR A 41 5.54 -29.10 -9.22
C THR A 41 4.74 -27.97 -9.84
N ILE A 42 3.67 -28.35 -10.54
CA ILE A 42 2.63 -27.46 -11.04
C ILE A 42 2.00 -26.87 -9.78
N VAL A 43 2.69 -25.90 -9.16
CA VAL A 43 2.04 -24.93 -8.30
C VAL A 43 1.05 -24.30 -9.25
N SER A 44 -0.22 -24.63 -9.05
CA SER A 44 -1.34 -24.08 -9.79
C SER A 44 -1.12 -22.57 -9.87
N ARG A 45 -0.56 -22.12 -10.99
CA ARG A 45 -0.50 -20.72 -11.35
C ARG A 45 -1.97 -20.41 -11.58
N ARG A 46 -2.69 -20.00 -10.53
CA ARG A 46 -3.83 -19.13 -10.79
C ARG A 46 -3.22 -18.01 -11.62
N PRO A 47 -3.67 -17.81 -12.87
CA PRO A 47 -3.14 -16.71 -13.65
C PRO A 47 -3.26 -15.46 -12.77
N PRO A 48 -2.22 -14.60 -12.72
CA PRO A 48 -2.40 -13.28 -12.15
C PRO A 48 -3.69 -12.71 -12.75
N PRO A 49 -4.61 -12.13 -11.96
CA PRO A 49 -5.89 -11.67 -12.47
C PRO A 49 -5.60 -10.82 -13.71
N ASP A 50 -6.05 -11.31 -14.87
CA ASP A 50 -5.63 -10.81 -16.17
C ASP A 50 -5.72 -9.28 -16.15
N ILE A 51 -4.56 -8.62 -16.21
CA ILE A 51 -4.56 -7.21 -16.60
C ILE A 51 -5.07 -7.28 -18.04
N PRO A 52 -6.24 -6.71 -18.38
CA PRO A 52 -6.78 -6.82 -19.72
C PRO A 52 -5.79 -6.18 -20.69
N GLN A 53 -4.97 -7.00 -21.33
CA GLN A 53 -4.10 -6.63 -22.44
C GLN A 53 -4.89 -6.80 -23.72
N GLY A 54 -5.97 -6.03 -23.84
CA GLY A 54 -6.83 -6.00 -24.99
C GLY A 54 -7.47 -4.62 -25.04
N LYS A 55 -7.42 -3.97 -26.21
CA LYS A 55 -8.23 -2.79 -26.51
C LYS A 55 -9.73 -3.14 -26.60
N ASP A 56 -10.05 -4.42 -26.42
CA ASP A 56 -11.36 -5.03 -26.53
C ASP A 56 -11.78 -5.51 -25.12
N GLU A 57 -13.06 -5.37 -24.79
CA GLU A 57 -13.68 -5.60 -23.46
C GLU A 57 -13.76 -4.42 -22.49
N VAL A 58 -13.84 -3.18 -22.98
CA VAL A 58 -14.72 -2.22 -22.29
C VAL A 58 -16.15 -2.60 -22.71
N PRO A 59 -17.05 -2.98 -21.78
CA PRO A 59 -18.43 -3.27 -22.15
C PRO A 59 -19.00 -2.08 -22.92
N ARG A 60 -19.82 -2.32 -23.95
CA ARG A 60 -20.44 -1.24 -24.76
C ARG A 60 -21.14 -0.17 -23.91
N ASN A 61 -21.48 -0.47 -22.66
CA ASN A 61 -21.93 0.50 -21.67
C ASN A 61 -21.29 0.20 -20.29
N PRO A 62 -20.12 0.76 -19.95
CA PRO A 62 -19.51 0.54 -18.64
C PRO A 62 -20.35 1.26 -17.58
N ARG A 63 -20.69 0.57 -16.47
CA ARG A 63 -21.35 1.27 -15.36
C ARG A 63 -20.36 2.27 -14.75
N PRO A 64 -20.62 3.58 -14.78
CA PRO A 64 -19.77 4.54 -14.11
C PRO A 64 -19.83 4.25 -12.60
N LEU A 65 -18.68 4.21 -11.93
CA LEU A 65 -18.69 4.19 -10.47
C LEU A 65 -19.12 5.56 -9.93
N PRO A 66 -19.91 5.59 -8.85
CA PRO A 66 -20.26 6.84 -8.20
C PRO A 66 -19.01 7.60 -7.76
N ALA A 67 -19.17 8.91 -7.61
CA ALA A 67 -18.10 9.73 -7.09
C ALA A 67 -17.80 9.29 -5.65
N MET A 68 -16.56 9.44 -5.21
CA MET A 68 -16.24 9.24 -3.80
C MET A 68 -16.64 10.48 -2.96
N THR A 69 -17.89 10.94 -3.10
CA THR A 69 -18.48 11.95 -2.20
C THR A 69 -18.96 11.27 -0.93
N THR A 70 -18.96 11.98 0.19
CA THR A 70 -19.25 11.40 1.51
C THR A 70 -20.60 10.68 1.61
N GLU A 71 -21.63 11.16 0.92
CA GLU A 71 -22.98 10.59 0.93
C GLU A 71 -23.06 9.31 0.08
N GLU A 72 -22.61 9.37 -1.18
CA GLU A 72 -22.60 8.23 -2.10
C GLU A 72 -21.66 7.12 -1.61
N VAL A 73 -20.52 7.50 -1.01
CA VAL A 73 -19.58 6.56 -0.38
C VAL A 73 -20.22 5.84 0.79
N SER A 74 -21.00 6.52 1.63
CA SER A 74 -21.61 5.86 2.78
C SER A 74 -22.58 4.74 2.35
N ALA A 75 -23.48 5.02 1.41
CA ALA A 75 -24.44 4.02 0.92
C ALA A 75 -23.75 2.90 0.12
N HIS A 76 -22.80 3.26 -0.75
CA HIS A 76 -22.06 2.28 -1.55
C HIS A 76 -21.25 1.32 -0.67
N PHE A 77 -20.64 1.81 0.42
CA PHE A 77 -19.81 0.97 1.28
C PHE A 77 -20.58 0.23 2.36
N VAL A 78 -21.70 0.75 2.87
CA VAL A 78 -22.52 0.02 3.85
C VAL A 78 -22.99 -1.32 3.26
N ASN A 79 -23.37 -1.35 1.98
CA ASN A 79 -23.91 -2.55 1.34
C ASN A 79 -22.86 -3.41 0.62
N ARG A 80 -21.69 -2.86 0.30
CA ARG A 80 -20.71 -3.51 -0.61
C ARG A 80 -19.31 -3.73 -0.02
N SER A 81 -19.04 -3.22 1.19
CA SER A 81 -17.73 -3.43 1.81
C SER A 81 -17.55 -4.91 2.15
N LEU A 82 -16.68 -5.58 1.39
CA LEU A 82 -16.38 -7.00 1.55
C LEU A 82 -15.38 -7.25 2.68
N SER A 83 -14.56 -6.24 3.00
CA SER A 83 -13.50 -6.37 3.98
C SER A 83 -13.27 -5.06 4.70
N PHE A 84 -13.00 -5.16 6.00
CA PHE A 84 -12.67 -4.03 6.85
C PHE A 84 -11.54 -4.40 7.82
N ALA A 85 -10.80 -3.39 8.24
CA ALA A 85 -9.82 -3.51 9.31
C ALA A 85 -10.01 -2.35 10.29
N CYS A 86 -10.13 -2.70 11.57
CA CYS A 86 -10.19 -1.73 12.65
C CYS A 86 -8.80 -1.53 13.23
N THR A 87 -8.44 -0.26 13.41
CA THR A 87 -7.25 0.17 14.14
C THR A 87 -7.68 1.23 15.15
N ASP A 88 -6.79 1.55 16.09
CA ASP A 88 -7.06 2.57 17.10
C ASP A 88 -7.33 3.95 16.45
N ALA A 89 -6.53 4.31 15.43
CA ALA A 89 -6.64 5.61 14.75
C ALA A 89 -7.79 5.71 13.73
N PHE A 90 -8.17 4.61 13.08
CA PHE A 90 -9.17 4.62 12.01
C PHE A 90 -9.75 3.24 11.76
N THR A 91 -10.91 3.22 11.10
CA THR A 91 -11.45 2.01 10.47
C THR A 91 -11.26 2.12 8.96
N LEU A 92 -10.62 1.12 8.37
CA LEU A 92 -10.44 1.01 6.93
C LEU A 92 -11.53 0.08 6.38
N LYS A 93 -12.32 0.57 5.42
CA LYS A 93 -13.20 -0.26 4.61
C LYS A 93 -12.69 -0.33 3.19
N VAL A 94 -12.77 -1.51 2.59
CA VAL A 94 -12.29 -1.75 1.23
C VAL A 94 -13.39 -2.41 0.42
N SER A 95 -13.59 -1.90 -0.79
CA SER A 95 -14.50 -2.47 -1.78
C SER A 95 -13.73 -2.68 -3.08
N PRO A 96 -13.76 -3.88 -3.68
CA PRO A 96 -13.28 -4.05 -5.04
C PRO A 96 -14.21 -3.30 -6.00
N TRP A 97 -13.66 -2.86 -7.12
CA TRP A 97 -14.47 -2.37 -8.22
C TRP A 97 -15.21 -3.53 -8.90
N PRO A 98 -16.42 -3.31 -9.44
CA PRO A 98 -17.02 -4.23 -10.39
C PRO A 98 -16.04 -4.55 -11.53
N ARG A 99 -16.08 -5.80 -12.05
CA ARG A 99 -15.22 -6.24 -13.17
C ARG A 99 -15.26 -5.30 -14.37
N CYS A 100 -16.39 -4.66 -14.60
CA CYS A 100 -16.65 -3.80 -15.75
C CYS A 100 -16.71 -2.30 -15.42
N ALA A 101 -16.35 -1.92 -14.19
CA ALA A 101 -16.37 -0.52 -13.80
C ALA A 101 -15.19 0.23 -14.41
N VAL A 102 -15.51 1.37 -15.03
CA VAL A 102 -14.55 2.36 -15.50
C VAL A 102 -14.72 3.61 -14.66
N VAL A 103 -13.63 4.08 -14.07
CA VAL A 103 -13.59 5.37 -13.38
C VAL A 103 -12.81 6.34 -14.23
N ARG A 104 -13.37 7.52 -14.45
CA ARG A 104 -12.65 8.64 -15.05
C ARG A 104 -12.29 9.64 -13.96
N ASP A 105 -11.08 10.19 -14.04
CA ASP A 105 -10.73 11.34 -13.21
C ASP A 105 -11.64 12.52 -13.59
N LYS A 106 -12.14 13.27 -12.61
CA LYS A 106 -12.96 14.45 -12.86
C LYS A 106 -12.15 15.57 -13.51
N LYS A 107 -10.84 15.64 -13.24
CA LYS A 107 -9.97 16.71 -13.75
C LYS A 107 -9.39 16.36 -15.11
N THR A 108 -8.72 15.20 -15.20
CA THR A 108 -7.98 14.79 -16.39
C THR A 108 -8.85 14.03 -17.39
N TYR A 109 -10.03 13.54 -16.97
CA TYR A 109 -10.93 12.67 -17.75
C TYR A 109 -10.31 11.32 -18.19
N GLU A 110 -9.07 11.05 -17.79
CA GLU A 110 -8.37 9.80 -18.04
C GLU A 110 -8.96 8.65 -17.22
N ILE A 111 -8.82 7.43 -17.76
CA ILE A 111 -9.24 6.21 -17.09
C ILE A 111 -8.28 5.93 -15.93
N LEU A 112 -8.84 5.88 -14.73
CA LEU A 112 -8.10 5.68 -13.50
C LEU A 112 -7.90 4.18 -13.28
N ILE A 113 -6.66 3.70 -13.38
CA ILE A 113 -6.29 2.29 -13.17
C ILE A 113 -5.85 2.05 -11.71
N GLY A 114 -5.38 3.11 -11.04
CA GLY A 114 -4.89 3.08 -9.67
C GLY A 114 -5.96 2.96 -8.58
N PRO A 115 -5.54 2.76 -7.32
CA PRO A 115 -6.44 2.71 -6.18
C PRO A 115 -7.11 4.06 -5.92
N ARG A 116 -8.36 4.02 -5.47
CA ARG A 116 -9.12 5.20 -5.09
C ARG A 116 -9.19 5.32 -3.58
N VAL A 117 -9.00 6.53 -3.07
CA VAL A 117 -8.94 6.80 -1.64
C VAL A 117 -9.94 7.88 -1.25
N ALA A 118 -10.72 7.61 -0.20
CA ALA A 118 -11.59 8.59 0.42
C ALA A 118 -11.41 8.61 1.94
N TYR A 119 -11.74 9.77 2.52
CA TYR A 119 -11.64 10.02 3.95
C TYR A 119 -12.99 10.48 4.46
N VAL A 120 -13.48 9.82 5.50
CA VAL A 120 -14.73 10.16 6.18
C VAL A 120 -14.40 10.64 7.59
N ASN A 121 -14.74 11.90 7.86
CA ASN A 121 -14.53 12.55 9.14
C ASN A 121 -15.88 12.92 9.77
N SER A 122 -16.31 12.16 10.78
CA SER A 122 -17.53 12.50 11.51
C SER A 122 -17.22 13.42 12.70
N LYS A 123 -18.19 14.25 13.10
CA LYS A 123 -18.09 15.06 14.33
C LYS A 123 -17.97 14.18 15.58
N LYS A 124 -18.68 13.04 15.58
CA LYS A 124 -18.74 12.11 16.72
C LYS A 124 -17.46 11.30 16.92
N SER A 125 -16.79 10.91 15.83
CA SER A 125 -15.64 10.00 15.90
C SER A 125 -14.30 10.69 16.08
N VAL A 126 -14.19 11.96 15.66
CA VAL A 126 -12.92 12.69 15.70
C VAL A 126 -12.97 13.82 16.72
N ASP A 127 -13.74 14.87 16.43
CA ASP A 127 -13.98 16.00 17.31
C ASP A 127 -15.07 16.89 16.70
N ASN A 128 -15.75 17.69 17.52
CA ASN A 128 -16.74 18.66 17.04
C ASN A 128 -16.08 19.77 16.19
N ARG A 129 -14.90 20.25 16.60
CA ARG A 129 -14.24 21.40 15.98
C ARG A 129 -13.64 21.00 14.63
N ALA A 130 -13.91 21.82 13.61
CA ALA A 130 -13.47 21.55 12.24
C ALA A 130 -11.94 21.49 12.09
N VAL A 131 -11.20 22.25 12.89
CA VAL A 131 -9.74 22.30 12.84
C VAL A 131 -9.10 20.95 13.17
N TYR A 132 -9.60 20.27 14.20
CA TYR A 132 -9.10 18.95 14.60
C TYR A 132 -9.42 17.88 13.56
N ARG A 133 -10.63 17.90 12.98
CA ARG A 133 -11.00 17.02 11.86
C ARG A 133 -10.12 17.23 10.62
N ASN A 134 -9.83 18.49 10.28
CA ASN A 134 -8.95 18.83 9.17
C ASN A 134 -7.51 18.41 9.43
N ARG A 135 -7.03 18.58 10.67
CA ARG A 135 -5.71 18.12 11.10
C ARG A 135 -5.60 16.60 10.99
N ALA A 136 -6.59 15.86 11.50
CA ALA A 136 -6.66 14.40 11.39
C ALA A 136 -6.62 13.94 9.92
N ARG A 137 -7.46 14.55 9.06
CA ARG A 137 -7.48 14.26 7.61
C ARG A 137 -6.12 14.53 6.96
N ARG A 138 -5.52 15.69 7.18
CA ARG A 138 -4.22 16.05 6.59
C ARG A 138 -3.10 15.10 7.04
N ARG A 139 -3.08 14.73 8.32
CA ARG A 139 -2.09 13.79 8.86
C ARG A 139 -2.24 12.41 8.22
N LEU A 140 -3.46 11.88 8.19
CA LEU A 140 -3.72 10.58 7.61
C LEU A 140 -3.45 10.57 6.11
N ASP A 141 -3.80 11.65 5.39
CA ASP A 141 -3.51 11.78 3.96
C ASP A 141 -2.01 11.76 3.67
N ARG A 142 -1.20 12.41 4.50
CA ARG A 142 0.26 12.36 4.37
C ARG A 142 0.80 10.93 4.59
N ALA A 143 0.29 10.21 5.58
CA ALA A 143 0.68 8.83 5.84
C ALA A 143 0.24 7.90 4.69
N ALA A 144 -1.00 8.04 4.25
CA ALA A 144 -1.60 7.24 3.18
C ALA A 144 -0.88 7.44 1.85
N LYS A 145 -0.54 8.69 1.48
CA LYS A 145 0.26 8.99 0.27
C LYS A 145 1.64 8.34 0.26
N ALA A 146 2.23 8.11 1.44
CA ALA A 146 3.52 7.43 1.53
C ALA A 146 3.40 5.90 1.35
N ILE A 147 2.30 5.29 1.78
CA ILE A 147 2.15 3.83 1.88
C ILE A 147 1.31 3.25 0.74
N LEU A 148 0.20 3.88 0.36
CA LEU A 148 -0.75 3.32 -0.60
C LEU A 148 -0.15 3.06 -1.99
N PRO A 149 0.70 3.93 -2.57
CA PRO A 149 1.31 3.64 -3.87
C PRO A 149 2.16 2.35 -3.91
N LEU A 150 2.66 1.91 -2.75
CA LEU A 150 3.53 0.74 -2.62
C LEU A 150 2.76 -0.55 -2.34
N TYR A 151 1.68 -0.48 -1.55
CA TYR A 151 1.01 -1.66 -1.00
C TYR A 151 -0.47 -1.79 -1.37
N ALA A 152 -1.10 -0.75 -1.91
CA ALA A 152 -2.49 -0.82 -2.31
C ALA A 152 -2.64 -1.60 -3.62
N GLN A 153 -3.72 -2.35 -3.74
CA GLN A 153 -4.07 -3.06 -4.96
C GLN A 153 -4.82 -2.12 -5.91
N PRO A 154 -4.54 -2.18 -7.23
CA PRO A 154 -5.29 -1.42 -8.22
C PRO A 154 -6.74 -1.89 -8.26
N ARG A 155 -7.66 -1.02 -8.70
CA ARG A 155 -9.11 -1.30 -8.79
C ARG A 155 -9.81 -1.62 -7.46
N TYR A 156 -9.32 -1.03 -6.38
CA TYR A 156 -9.98 -1.02 -5.07
C TYR A 156 -10.30 0.41 -4.64
N ASP A 157 -11.46 0.57 -4.01
CA ASP A 157 -11.81 1.78 -3.29
C ASP A 157 -11.50 1.58 -1.80
N TYR A 158 -10.63 2.44 -1.26
CA TYR A 158 -10.22 2.47 0.13
C TYR A 158 -10.88 3.66 0.83
N VAL A 159 -11.64 3.39 1.89
CA VAL A 159 -12.29 4.43 2.69
C VAL A 159 -11.79 4.37 4.11
N PHE A 160 -11.20 5.47 4.54
CA PHE A 160 -10.76 5.66 5.91
C PHE A 160 -11.83 6.39 6.71
N PHE A 161 -12.33 5.75 7.77
CA PHE A 161 -13.17 6.38 8.78
C PHE A 161 -12.29 6.81 9.94
N LEU A 162 -12.11 8.12 10.08
CA LEU A 162 -11.17 8.68 11.04
C LEU A 162 -11.70 8.61 12.47
N ARG A 163 -10.79 8.36 13.42
CA ARG A 163 -11.03 8.44 14.86
C ARG A 163 -10.10 9.47 15.50
N GLU A 164 -10.44 9.91 16.70
CA GLU A 164 -9.69 10.90 17.49
C GLU A 164 -8.16 10.64 17.58
N PRO A 165 -7.67 9.38 17.75
CA PRO A 165 -6.22 9.13 17.91
C PRO A 165 -5.37 9.54 16.70
N CYS A 166 -5.96 9.75 15.51
CA CYS A 166 -5.24 10.28 14.35
C CYS A 166 -4.57 11.64 14.59
N ILE A 167 -5.07 12.43 15.55
CA ILE A 167 -4.60 13.79 15.80
C ILE A 167 -3.26 13.78 16.54
N THR A 168 -3.14 12.91 17.53
CA THR A 168 -2.06 12.88 18.53
C THR A 168 -0.99 11.85 18.20
N GLN A 169 -1.36 10.71 17.60
CA GLN A 169 -0.41 9.61 17.33
C GLN A 169 0.77 10.02 16.43
N HIS A 170 1.94 9.43 16.71
CA HIS A 170 3.15 9.65 15.91
C HIS A 170 2.97 9.20 14.46
N MET A 171 3.65 9.89 13.53
CA MET A 171 3.44 9.66 12.09
C MET A 171 3.86 8.26 11.66
N ASP A 172 4.93 7.71 12.23
CA ASP A 172 5.38 6.36 11.88
C ASP A 172 4.45 5.27 12.44
N VAL A 173 3.82 5.52 13.59
CA VAL A 173 2.77 4.65 14.12
C VAL A 173 1.57 4.65 13.17
N LEU A 174 1.17 5.81 12.63
CA LEU A 174 0.11 5.89 11.63
C LEU A 174 0.43 5.13 10.35
N LYS A 175 1.67 5.23 9.84
CA LYS A 175 2.11 4.45 8.67
C LYS A 175 2.04 2.94 8.95
N ASN A 176 2.53 2.51 10.11
CA ASN A 176 2.49 1.11 10.53
C ASN A 176 1.05 0.60 10.67
N ASN A 177 0.15 1.42 11.24
CA ASN A 177 -1.27 1.12 11.33
C ASN A 177 -1.90 0.91 9.95
N ILE A 178 -1.57 1.74 8.96
CA ILE A 178 -2.03 1.56 7.57
C ILE A 178 -1.50 0.26 6.99
N LEU A 179 -0.21 -0.03 7.17
CA LEU A 179 0.41 -1.25 6.66
C LEU A 179 -0.24 -2.51 7.26
N LEU A 180 -0.45 -2.51 8.58
CA LEU A 180 -1.14 -3.60 9.28
C LEU A 180 -2.60 -3.75 8.82
N ALA A 181 -3.31 -2.64 8.61
CA ALA A 181 -4.68 -2.66 8.11
C ALA A 181 -4.74 -3.23 6.68
N LEU A 182 -3.84 -2.83 5.79
CA LEU A 182 -3.75 -3.37 4.42
C LEU A 182 -3.40 -4.85 4.43
N LYS A 183 -2.44 -5.26 5.26
CA LYS A 183 -2.09 -6.68 5.44
C LYS A 183 -3.31 -7.48 5.87
N ARG A 184 -4.08 -6.99 6.85
CA ARG A 184 -5.32 -7.64 7.28
C ARG A 184 -6.33 -7.73 6.14
N VAL A 185 -6.64 -6.63 5.46
CA VAL A 185 -7.66 -6.62 4.41
C VAL A 185 -7.29 -7.53 3.23
N HIS A 186 -6.05 -7.51 2.79
CA HIS A 186 -5.63 -8.27 1.60
C HIS A 186 -5.23 -9.71 1.90
N CYS A 187 -4.79 -10.03 3.12
CA CYS A 187 -4.49 -11.40 3.53
C CYS A 187 -5.73 -12.15 4.06
N LEU A 188 -6.74 -11.44 4.57
CA LEU A 188 -7.97 -12.07 5.05
C LEU A 188 -8.91 -12.37 3.88
N ARG A 189 -8.64 -13.48 3.19
CA ARG A 189 -9.72 -14.33 2.67
C ARG A 189 -10.20 -15.20 3.83
N LEU A 190 -10.83 -14.61 4.84
CA LEU A 190 -11.54 -15.42 5.83
C LEU A 190 -13.02 -15.50 5.46
N PRO A 191 -13.58 -16.72 5.35
CA PRO A 191 -15.02 -16.87 5.26
C PRO A 191 -15.63 -16.35 6.57
N VAL A 192 -16.66 -15.51 6.43
CA VAL A 192 -17.52 -15.10 7.53
C VAL A 192 -18.33 -16.34 7.94
N LYS A 193 -18.27 -16.71 9.23
CA LYS A 193 -19.17 -17.70 9.83
C LYS A 193 -20.56 -17.11 9.99
#